data_AF-A0A529U4G0-F1
#
_entry.id   AF-A0A529U4G0-F1
#
_cell.length_a   1.000
_cell.length_b   1.000
_cell.length_c   1.000
_cell.angle_alpha   90.00
_cell.angle_beta   90.00
_cell.angle_gamma   90.00
#
_symmetry.space_group_name_H-M   'P 1'
#
loop_
_entity.id
_entity.type
_entity.pdbx_description
1 polymer ?
#
loop_
_entity_poly.entity_id
_entity_poly.type
_entity_poly.pdbx_seq_one_letter_code
_entity_poly.pdbx_strand_id
1 'polypeptide(L)'
;MRGHDGSGPLSRYQVERLVTGKRSTLLKDEEGRPLSTAGWPFACPEAPNEWAREGEGTLTFRLLKTERTFLAKRLRSLTSPDNPGEKSVLAQLVGEDIAGTRTAWGRQVLQLAGKERPALVRAGQAAALAAIGRAIYAAQVETLQERDGTPPSRIQRSALPTVVSRWAEQAAKLEWSGFCEDVKHLPVAVSEALRLTLDWLERGATDPMELEPMYRDAEQYRKGRRARLSNTQFAVDLRTEWTSAEHPQAQPLHYRWDRIQMLLADLVGA
;
A
#
# COMPACT_ATOMS: atom_id res chain seq x y z
N MET A 1 -0.77 10.37 39.72
CA MET A 1 -1.79 11.16 38.98
C MET A 1 -2.08 10.46 37.66
N ARG A 2 -3.35 10.44 37.26
CA ARG A 2 -3.99 9.47 36.33
C ARG A 2 -3.35 9.47 34.92
N GLY A 3 -2.96 8.28 34.45
CA GLY A 3 -2.58 8.02 33.07
C GLY A 3 -3.82 7.91 32.19
N HIS A 4 -3.81 8.61 31.05
CA HIS A 4 -4.90 8.56 30.08
C HIS A 4 -4.56 7.50 29.03
N ASP A 5 -5.28 6.38 29.07
CA ASP A 5 -5.29 5.37 28.00
C ASP A 5 -5.96 5.97 26.77
N GLY A 6 -5.15 6.34 25.79
CA GLY A 6 -5.58 6.74 24.44
C GLY A 6 -5.18 5.67 23.43
N SER A 7 -5.73 4.47 23.57
CA SER A 7 -5.45 3.35 22.65
C SER A 7 -6.57 3.25 21.61
N GLY A 8 -6.35 3.93 20.47
CA GLY A 8 -7.04 3.67 19.22
C GLY A 8 -6.00 3.42 18.12
N PRO A 9 -6.31 2.65 17.07
CA PRO A 9 -5.36 2.38 16.00
C PRO A 9 -4.91 3.66 15.29
N LEU A 10 -3.60 3.81 15.14
CA LEU A 10 -3.00 4.97 14.50
C LEU A 10 -3.14 4.88 12.98
N SER A 11 -3.60 5.96 12.35
CA SER A 11 -3.68 6.08 10.90
C SER A 11 -2.30 6.34 10.27
N ARG A 12 -2.19 6.01 8.98
CA ARG A 12 -0.95 6.13 8.18
C ARG A 12 -0.27 7.50 8.29
N TYR A 13 -1.04 8.59 8.28
CA TYR A 13 -0.49 9.95 8.32
C TYR A 13 -0.02 10.33 9.73
N GLN A 14 -0.62 9.74 10.78
CA GLN A 14 -0.15 9.92 12.16
C GLN A 14 1.27 9.35 12.31
N VAL A 15 1.56 8.19 11.72
CA VAL A 15 2.92 7.61 11.70
C VAL A 15 3.90 8.51 10.91
N GLU A 16 3.48 9.05 9.77
CA GLU A 16 4.32 9.90 8.90
C GLU A 16 4.66 11.26 9.56
N ARG A 17 3.73 11.84 10.32
CA ARG A 17 3.95 13.09 11.06
C ARG A 17 4.84 12.90 12.29
N LEU A 18 4.73 11.74 12.94
CA LEU A 18 5.61 11.34 14.04
C LEU A 18 7.07 11.28 13.53
N VAL A 19 7.31 10.64 12.39
CA VAL A 19 8.66 10.53 11.80
C VAL A 19 9.27 11.87 11.35
N THR A 20 8.44 12.84 10.94
CA THR A 20 8.93 14.09 10.32
C THR A 20 9.15 15.26 11.30
N GLY A 21 8.85 15.11 12.60
CA GLY A 21 9.33 15.99 13.67
C GLY A 21 8.91 17.47 13.60
N LYS A 22 8.04 17.88 12.67
CA LYS A 22 7.63 19.28 12.53
C LYS A 22 6.48 19.63 13.47
N ARG A 23 6.78 20.42 14.50
CA ARG A 23 5.78 21.16 15.29
C ARG A 23 5.32 22.37 14.48
N SER A 24 4.01 22.47 14.18
CA SER A 24 3.19 23.69 14.32
C SER A 24 1.89 23.67 13.48
N THR A 25 0.90 24.39 14.00
CA THR A 25 -0.46 24.71 13.52
C THR A 25 -1.49 23.58 13.56
N LEU A 26 -2.59 23.84 14.27
CA LEU A 26 -3.79 23.01 14.37
C LEU A 26 -4.48 22.95 13.00
N LEU A 27 -3.95 22.10 12.13
CA LEU A 27 -4.55 21.79 10.85
C LEU A 27 -5.80 20.93 11.07
N LYS A 28 -6.85 21.25 10.33
CA LYS A 28 -8.08 20.45 10.21
C LYS A 28 -7.91 19.51 9.02
N ASP A 29 -8.55 18.35 9.03
CA ASP A 29 -8.56 17.44 7.88
C ASP A 29 -9.40 17.99 6.70
N GLU A 30 -9.41 17.27 5.57
CA GLU A 30 -10.26 17.59 4.40
C GLU A 30 -11.76 17.47 4.69
N GLU A 31 -12.14 16.97 5.87
CA GLU A 31 -13.51 16.88 6.39
C GLU A 31 -13.79 17.97 7.47
N GLY A 32 -12.87 18.91 7.70
CA GLY A 32 -13.03 20.06 8.60
C GLY A 32 -12.88 19.77 10.10
N ARG A 33 -12.48 18.56 10.53
CA ARG A 33 -12.32 18.20 11.94
C ARG A 33 -10.93 18.58 12.48
N PRO A 34 -10.83 19.12 13.71
CA PRO A 34 -9.54 19.42 14.33
C PRO A 34 -8.75 18.14 14.62
N LEU A 35 -7.52 18.05 14.11
CA LEU A 35 -6.66 16.88 14.25
C LEU A 35 -6.03 16.84 15.66
N SER A 36 -6.55 15.96 16.52
CA SER A 36 -6.09 15.78 17.91
C SER A 36 -4.59 15.48 18.01
N THR A 37 -3.94 16.08 19.01
CA THR A 37 -2.54 15.87 19.40
C THR A 37 -2.42 14.68 20.36
N ALA A 38 -2.58 13.45 19.86
CA ALA A 38 -2.26 12.26 20.66
C ALA A 38 -0.73 12.09 20.79
N GLY A 39 -0.25 11.79 22.00
CA GLY A 39 1.15 11.54 22.31
C GLY A 39 1.68 10.24 21.67
N TRP A 40 2.99 10.18 21.48
CA TRP A 40 3.70 9.03 20.89
C TRP A 40 3.44 7.74 21.71
N PRO A 41 3.05 6.61 21.10
CA PRO A 41 2.74 5.37 21.84
C PRO A 41 3.99 4.60 22.32
N PHE A 42 5.16 5.05 21.89
CA PHE A 42 6.47 4.44 22.20
C PHE A 42 7.33 5.43 22.97
N ALA A 43 7.81 5.03 24.14
CA ALA A 43 8.98 5.69 24.72
C ALA A 43 10.20 5.26 23.89
N CYS A 44 10.81 6.21 23.17
CA CYS A 44 12.11 5.98 22.56
C CYS A 44 13.11 5.68 23.69
N PRO A 45 13.94 4.63 23.60
CA PRO A 45 15.02 4.46 24.57
C PRO A 45 15.91 5.70 24.60
N GLU A 46 16.55 5.94 25.74
CA GLU A 46 17.53 7.02 25.85
C GLU A 46 18.63 6.82 24.81
N ALA A 47 19.06 7.91 24.19
CA ALA A 47 20.12 7.86 23.20
C ALA A 47 21.38 7.27 23.83
N PRO A 48 22.12 6.38 23.13
CA PRO A 48 23.39 5.88 23.62
C PRO A 48 24.35 7.02 23.99
N ASN A 49 25.19 6.82 25.01
CA ASN A 49 26.12 7.83 25.52
C ASN A 49 27.09 8.41 24.46
N GLU A 50 27.29 7.66 23.38
CA GLU A 50 28.14 8.01 22.23
C GLU A 50 27.42 8.77 21.11
N TRP A 51 26.09 8.92 21.18
CA TRP A 51 25.27 9.59 20.17
C TRP A 51 25.68 11.04 19.91
N ALA A 52 26.13 11.74 20.96
CA ALA A 52 26.57 13.14 20.88
C ALA A 52 28.09 13.30 20.80
N ARG A 53 28.87 12.21 20.72
CA ARG A 53 30.33 12.29 20.60
C ARG A 53 30.72 12.46 19.14
N GLU A 54 31.26 13.63 18.80
CA GLU A 54 31.91 13.85 17.52
C GLU A 54 33.13 12.92 17.41
N GLY A 55 33.14 12.02 16.41
CA GLY A 55 34.39 11.44 15.90
C GLY A 55 34.55 9.92 15.94
N GLU A 56 33.84 9.12 16.74
CA GLU A 56 34.22 7.69 16.88
C GLU A 56 33.05 6.68 17.04
N GLY A 57 31.80 7.09 16.82
CA GLY A 57 30.68 6.16 16.74
C GLY A 57 30.46 5.70 15.29
N THR A 58 30.81 4.46 14.95
CA THR A 58 30.30 3.89 13.68
C THR A 58 28.80 3.69 13.86
N LEU A 59 27.97 4.63 13.39
CA LEU A 59 26.52 4.46 13.36
C LEU A 59 26.21 3.21 12.54
N THR A 60 25.77 2.15 13.21
CA THR A 60 25.34 0.93 12.54
C THR A 60 23.82 0.83 12.59
N PHE A 61 23.20 0.36 11.52
CA PHE A 61 21.77 0.07 11.48
C PHE A 61 21.45 -1.34 12.00
N ARG A 62 22.35 -1.94 12.79
CA ARG A 62 22.17 -3.27 13.37
C ARG A 62 21.64 -3.13 14.78
N LEU A 63 20.47 -3.73 15.04
CA LEU A 63 19.91 -3.76 16.39
C LEU A 63 20.83 -4.53 17.34
N LEU A 64 21.20 -3.88 18.45
CA LEU A 64 21.84 -4.54 19.58
C LEU A 64 20.87 -5.56 20.20
N LYS A 65 21.40 -6.55 20.92
CA LYS A 65 20.58 -7.61 21.54
C LYS A 65 19.50 -7.05 22.48
N THR A 66 19.82 -6.00 23.23
CA THR A 66 18.89 -5.32 24.16
C THR A 66 17.79 -4.59 23.40
N GLU A 67 18.14 -3.87 22.34
CA GLU A 67 17.21 -3.15 21.47
C GLU A 67 16.27 -4.11 20.74
N ARG A 68 16.81 -5.22 20.22
CA ARG A 68 16.04 -6.29 19.59
C ARG A 68 15.00 -6.86 20.56
N THR A 69 15.42 -7.22 21.77
CA THR A 69 14.52 -7.75 22.81
C THR A 69 13.44 -6.74 23.18
N PHE A 70 13.82 -5.46 23.34
CA PHE A 70 12.89 -4.38 23.65
C PHE A 70 11.84 -4.19 22.55
N LEU A 71 12.28 -4.08 21.30
CA LEU A 71 11.40 -3.87 20.15
C LEU A 71 10.49 -5.08 19.93
N ALA A 72 11.04 -6.29 20.01
CA ALA A 72 10.26 -7.52 19.91
C ALA A 72 9.17 -7.59 20.98
N LYS A 73 9.48 -7.27 22.25
CA LYS A 73 8.49 -7.23 23.33
C LYS A 73 7.36 -6.24 23.04
N ARG A 74 7.69 -5.06 22.50
CA ARG A 74 6.69 -4.03 22.17
C ARG A 74 5.81 -4.45 21.00
N LEU A 75 6.39 -4.96 19.92
CA LEU A 75 5.62 -5.40 18.77
C LEU A 75 4.74 -6.62 19.10
N ARG A 76 5.21 -7.55 19.94
CA ARG A 76 4.41 -8.69 20.44
C ARG A 76 3.20 -8.28 21.29
N SER A 77 3.21 -7.07 21.86
CA SER A 77 2.08 -6.53 22.64
C SER A 77 1.01 -5.84 21.79
N LEU A 78 1.21 -5.70 20.47
CA LEU A 78 0.22 -5.07 19.60
C LEU A 78 -1.02 -5.93 19.47
N THR A 79 -2.18 -5.31 19.66
CA THR A 79 -3.48 -5.95 19.52
C THR A 79 -4.14 -5.59 18.19
N SER A 80 -5.06 -6.43 17.75
CA SER A 80 -5.86 -6.19 16.54
C SER A 80 -6.78 -4.98 16.77
N PRO A 81 -6.85 -4.04 15.80
CA PRO A 81 -7.75 -2.89 15.89
C PRO A 81 -9.23 -3.29 15.82
N ASP A 82 -9.54 -4.28 15.00
CA ASP A 82 -10.92 -4.73 14.76
C ASP A 82 -11.31 -5.89 15.69
N ASN A 83 -10.34 -6.51 16.39
CA ASN A 83 -10.57 -7.57 17.38
C ASN A 83 -9.89 -7.26 18.72
N PRO A 84 -10.50 -6.44 19.59
CA PRO A 84 -9.94 -6.10 20.89
C PRO A 84 -9.65 -7.35 21.73
N GLY A 85 -8.42 -7.46 22.24
CA GLY A 85 -7.95 -8.59 23.05
C GLY A 85 -7.17 -9.66 22.29
N GLU A 86 -7.21 -9.66 20.96
CA GLU A 86 -6.41 -10.56 20.12
C GLU A 86 -5.10 -9.89 19.70
N LYS A 87 -4.04 -10.71 19.48
CA LYS A 87 -2.78 -10.22 18.91
C LYS A 87 -2.96 -9.87 17.43
N SER A 88 -2.43 -8.74 16.99
CA SER A 88 -2.41 -8.38 15.56
C SER A 88 -1.54 -9.35 14.76
N VAL A 89 -1.75 -9.45 13.44
CA VAL A 89 -0.85 -10.23 12.55
C VAL A 89 0.60 -9.82 12.75
N LEU A 90 0.89 -8.51 12.83
CA LEU A 90 2.26 -8.04 13.03
C LEU A 90 2.86 -8.59 14.33
N ALA A 91 2.10 -8.62 15.43
CA ALA A 91 2.53 -9.21 16.70
C ALA A 91 2.79 -10.71 16.60
N GLN A 92 1.98 -11.44 15.82
CA GLN A 92 2.12 -12.88 15.61
C GLN A 92 3.35 -13.24 14.77
N LEU A 93 3.81 -12.33 13.90
CA LEU A 93 5.01 -12.54 13.07
C LEU A 93 6.33 -12.27 13.80
N VAL A 94 6.32 -11.65 14.98
CA VAL A 94 7.55 -11.24 15.67
C VAL A 94 8.33 -12.44 16.22
N GLY A 95 9.50 -12.69 15.63
CA GLY A 95 10.39 -13.80 15.99
C GLY A 95 10.26 -15.02 15.08
N GLU A 96 9.30 -15.00 14.15
CA GLU A 96 9.13 -16.02 13.13
C GLU A 96 10.03 -15.74 11.92
N ASP A 97 10.63 -16.79 11.35
CA ASP A 97 11.41 -16.65 10.12
C ASP A 97 10.46 -16.69 8.90
N ILE A 98 10.15 -15.50 8.39
CA ILE A 98 9.31 -15.30 7.20
C ILE A 98 10.11 -14.78 5.99
N ALA A 99 11.43 -14.91 6.00
CA ALA A 99 12.29 -14.39 4.92
C ALA A 99 11.90 -14.93 3.54
N GLY A 100 11.36 -16.15 3.47
CA GLY A 100 10.91 -16.78 2.23
C GLY A 100 9.59 -16.22 1.64
N THR A 101 8.85 -15.39 2.38
CA THR A 101 7.51 -14.96 1.97
C THR A 101 7.52 -13.63 1.21
N ARG A 102 7.37 -13.67 -0.12
CA ARG A 102 7.43 -12.46 -0.98
C ARG A 102 6.29 -11.46 -0.81
N THR A 103 5.18 -11.82 -0.16
CA THR A 103 3.98 -10.99 -0.02
C THR A 103 3.34 -11.13 1.35
N ALA A 104 2.66 -10.08 1.84
CA ALA A 104 1.96 -10.09 3.13
C ALA A 104 0.85 -11.17 3.24
N TRP A 105 0.35 -11.69 2.13
CA TRP A 105 -0.64 -12.78 2.06
C TRP A 105 -0.02 -14.11 1.62
N GLY A 106 1.30 -14.29 1.81
CA GLY A 106 1.95 -15.56 1.54
C GLY A 106 1.53 -16.65 2.53
N ARG A 107 1.72 -17.92 2.14
CA ARG A 107 1.22 -19.08 2.89
C ARG A 107 1.64 -19.08 4.38
N GLN A 108 2.90 -18.77 4.68
CA GLN A 108 3.42 -18.73 6.06
C GLN A 108 2.70 -17.64 6.88
N VAL A 109 2.58 -16.43 6.32
CA VAL A 109 1.88 -15.32 7.00
C VAL A 109 0.41 -15.66 7.21
N LEU A 110 -0.27 -16.26 6.23
CA LEU A 110 -1.67 -16.66 6.36
C LEU A 110 -1.91 -17.77 7.40
N GLN A 111 -0.91 -18.61 7.68
CA GLN A 111 -0.99 -19.60 8.77
C GLN A 111 -0.92 -18.93 10.14
N LEU A 112 -0.16 -17.84 10.25
CA LEU A 112 0.03 -17.06 11.47
C LEU A 112 -0.96 -15.90 11.64
N ALA A 113 -1.89 -15.71 10.69
CA ALA A 113 -2.77 -14.54 10.69
C ALA A 113 -4.01 -14.68 11.60
N GLY A 114 -4.27 -15.88 12.14
CA GLY A 114 -5.42 -16.14 12.99
C GLY A 114 -6.74 -15.63 12.39
N LYS A 115 -7.46 -14.80 13.16
CA LYS A 115 -8.75 -14.19 12.77
C LYS A 115 -8.64 -13.15 11.65
N GLU A 116 -7.49 -12.52 11.45
CA GLU A 116 -7.27 -11.51 10.40
C GLU A 116 -6.95 -12.15 9.03
N ARG A 117 -6.82 -13.49 8.99
CA ARG A 117 -6.56 -14.25 7.76
C ARG A 117 -7.50 -13.92 6.59
N PRO A 118 -8.84 -13.83 6.76
CA PRO A 118 -9.73 -13.52 5.64
C PRO A 118 -9.46 -12.15 5.01
N ALA A 119 -9.20 -11.13 5.84
CA ALA A 119 -8.86 -9.79 5.38
C ALA A 119 -7.52 -9.78 4.60
N LEU A 120 -6.51 -10.53 5.05
CA LEU A 120 -5.25 -10.68 4.31
C LEU A 120 -5.42 -11.40 2.98
N VAL A 121 -6.29 -12.42 2.91
CA VAL A 121 -6.61 -13.09 1.64
C VAL A 121 -7.25 -12.09 0.67
N ARG A 122 -8.25 -11.32 1.13
CA ARG A 122 -8.88 -10.26 0.33
C ARG A 122 -7.90 -9.19 -0.10
N ALA A 123 -6.96 -8.79 0.77
CA ALA A 123 -5.89 -7.86 0.41
C ALA A 123 -5.04 -8.38 -0.75
N GLY A 124 -4.72 -9.68 -0.78
CA GLY A 124 -4.02 -10.30 -1.91
C GLY A 124 -4.85 -10.34 -3.20
N GLN A 125 -6.15 -10.60 -3.11
CA GLN A 125 -7.07 -10.58 -4.25
C GLN A 125 -7.23 -9.15 -4.81
N ALA A 126 -7.39 -8.16 -3.94
CA ALA A 126 -7.44 -6.75 -4.30
C ALA A 126 -6.11 -6.26 -4.89
N ALA A 127 -4.97 -6.75 -4.38
CA ALA A 127 -3.66 -6.46 -4.94
C ALA A 127 -3.49 -7.01 -6.37
N ALA A 128 -4.03 -8.21 -6.64
CA ALA A 128 -4.08 -8.79 -7.99
C ALA A 128 -4.96 -7.95 -8.93
N LEU A 129 -6.15 -7.54 -8.48
CA LEU A 129 -7.02 -6.63 -9.23
C LEU A 129 -6.32 -5.29 -9.52
N ALA A 130 -5.60 -4.73 -8.55
CA ALA A 130 -4.83 -3.51 -8.72
C ALA A 130 -3.68 -3.68 -9.74
N ALA A 131 -3.07 -4.87 -9.85
CA ALA A 131 -2.07 -5.15 -10.88
C ALA A 131 -2.70 -5.07 -12.28
N ILE A 132 -3.84 -5.73 -12.47
CA ILE A 132 -4.60 -5.68 -13.73
C ILE A 132 -5.00 -4.25 -14.05
N GLY A 133 -5.58 -3.53 -13.08
CA GLY A 133 -6.01 -2.15 -13.31
C GLY A 133 -4.87 -1.21 -13.68
N ARG A 134 -3.67 -1.38 -13.12
CA ARG A 134 -2.49 -0.60 -13.54
C ARG A 134 -1.97 -1.01 -14.92
N ALA A 135 -2.08 -2.27 -15.32
CA ALA A 135 -1.75 -2.70 -16.68
C ALA A 135 -2.73 -2.11 -17.71
N ILE A 136 -4.03 -2.11 -17.40
CA ILE A 136 -5.07 -1.47 -18.22
C ILE A 136 -4.76 0.03 -18.37
N TYR A 137 -4.49 0.73 -17.26
CA TYR A 137 -4.11 2.15 -17.30
C TYR A 137 -2.88 2.39 -18.19
N ALA A 138 -1.82 1.58 -18.04
CA ALA A 138 -0.62 1.75 -18.83
C ALA A 138 -0.87 1.49 -20.34
N ALA A 139 -1.70 0.50 -20.66
CA ALA A 139 -2.11 0.21 -22.04
C ALA A 139 -2.99 1.34 -22.64
N GLN A 140 -3.87 1.95 -21.84
CA GLN A 140 -4.65 3.12 -22.25
C GLN A 140 -3.73 4.32 -22.53
N VAL A 141 -2.74 4.58 -21.66
CA VAL A 141 -1.76 5.66 -21.88
C VAL A 141 -0.99 5.46 -23.18
N GLU A 142 -0.51 4.25 -23.48
CA GLU A 142 0.14 3.95 -24.78
C GLU A 142 -0.78 4.19 -25.97
N THR A 143 -2.06 3.81 -25.85
CA THR A 143 -3.04 4.00 -26.93
C THR A 143 -3.33 5.48 -27.17
N LEU A 144 -3.41 6.27 -26.09
CA LEU A 144 -3.62 7.71 -26.18
C LEU A 144 -2.38 8.43 -26.73
N GLN A 145 -1.17 8.03 -26.35
CA GLN A 145 0.08 8.56 -26.94
C GLN A 145 0.13 8.37 -28.45
N GLU A 146 -0.24 7.17 -28.94
CA GLU A 146 -0.30 6.87 -30.38
C GLU A 146 -1.33 7.78 -31.07
N ARG A 147 -2.50 8.01 -30.44
CA ARG A 147 -3.52 8.94 -30.93
C ARG A 147 -3.04 10.39 -30.96
N ASP A 148 -2.20 10.79 -30.02
CA ASP A 148 -1.61 12.14 -29.94
C ASP A 148 -0.46 12.35 -30.95
N GLY A 149 -0.08 11.32 -31.72
CA GLY A 149 0.99 11.39 -32.72
C GLY A 149 2.39 11.10 -32.15
N THR A 150 2.50 10.63 -30.91
CA THR A 150 3.77 10.13 -30.35
C THR A 150 4.11 8.76 -30.96
N PRO A 151 5.38 8.44 -31.26
CA PRO A 151 5.75 7.13 -31.77
C PRO A 151 5.20 5.99 -30.89
N PRO A 152 4.54 4.98 -31.47
CA PRO A 152 3.81 4.00 -30.70
C PRO A 152 4.76 3.09 -29.93
N SER A 153 4.73 3.18 -28.60
CA SER A 153 5.17 2.07 -27.75
C SER A 153 4.08 1.00 -27.70
N ARG A 154 4.51 -0.25 -27.62
CA ARG A 154 3.64 -1.42 -27.46
C ARG A 154 4.03 -2.27 -26.26
N ILE A 155 4.95 -1.79 -25.41
CA ILE A 155 5.52 -2.58 -24.31
C ILE A 155 4.41 -2.96 -23.33
N GLN A 156 3.61 -1.98 -22.89
CA GLN A 156 2.58 -2.21 -21.87
C GLN A 156 1.34 -2.87 -22.46
N ARG A 157 0.93 -2.47 -23.68
CA ARG A 157 -0.17 -3.13 -24.42
C ARG A 157 0.11 -4.61 -24.68
N SER A 158 1.33 -4.96 -25.09
CA SER A 158 1.71 -6.36 -25.34
C SER A 158 1.86 -7.15 -24.04
N ALA A 159 2.17 -6.47 -22.92
CA ALA A 159 2.26 -7.11 -21.61
C ALA A 159 0.90 -7.36 -20.95
N LEU A 160 -0.15 -6.61 -21.34
CA LEU A 160 -1.47 -6.68 -20.72
C LEU A 160 -2.07 -8.12 -20.70
N PRO A 161 -2.09 -8.88 -21.82
CA PRO A 161 -2.61 -10.25 -21.79
C PRO A 161 -1.89 -11.15 -20.80
N THR A 162 -0.56 -11.00 -20.68
CA THR A 162 0.27 -11.76 -19.73
C THR A 162 -0.08 -11.41 -18.29
N VAL A 163 -0.30 -10.12 -17.98
CA VAL A 163 -0.71 -9.68 -16.64
C VAL A 163 -2.11 -10.20 -16.30
N VAL A 164 -3.05 -10.10 -17.23
CA VAL A 164 -4.43 -10.61 -17.05
C VAL A 164 -4.41 -12.11 -16.82
N SER A 165 -3.76 -12.89 -17.69
CA SER A 165 -3.65 -14.35 -17.55
C SER A 165 -3.06 -14.77 -16.20
N ARG A 166 -2.07 -14.02 -15.69
CA ARG A 166 -1.42 -14.33 -14.41
C ARG A 166 -2.27 -14.04 -13.18
N TRP A 167 -3.10 -12.98 -13.22
CA TRP A 167 -3.75 -12.44 -12.01
C TRP A 167 -5.28 -12.52 -12.03
N ALA A 168 -5.91 -12.79 -13.17
CA ALA A 168 -7.37 -12.79 -13.30
C ALA A 168 -8.03 -13.79 -12.36
N GLU A 169 -7.52 -15.02 -12.26
CA GLU A 169 -8.09 -16.05 -11.37
C GLU A 169 -8.06 -15.62 -9.90
N GLN A 170 -6.98 -14.94 -9.47
CA GLN A 170 -6.87 -14.44 -8.11
C GLN A 170 -7.76 -13.21 -7.87
N ALA A 171 -7.85 -12.31 -8.84
CA ALA A 171 -8.70 -11.11 -8.77
C ALA A 171 -10.19 -11.48 -8.76
N ALA A 172 -10.62 -12.48 -9.54
CA ALA A 172 -12.01 -12.94 -9.63
C ALA A 172 -12.52 -13.53 -8.30
N LYS A 173 -11.63 -13.97 -7.41
CA LYS A 173 -12.00 -14.48 -6.08
C LYS A 173 -12.26 -13.35 -5.07
N LEU A 174 -12.08 -12.08 -5.45
CA LEU A 174 -12.30 -10.93 -4.58
C LEU A 174 -13.77 -10.83 -4.21
N GLU A 175 -14.06 -11.03 -2.92
CA GLU A 175 -15.38 -10.82 -2.37
C GLU A 175 -15.57 -9.31 -2.11
N TRP A 176 -16.45 -8.67 -2.90
CA TRP A 176 -16.54 -7.21 -2.96
C TRP A 176 -17.07 -6.56 -1.67
N SER A 177 -18.04 -7.18 -1.00
CA SER A 177 -18.65 -6.59 0.20
C SER A 177 -17.66 -6.57 1.37
N GLY A 178 -16.98 -7.68 1.64
CA GLY A 178 -15.92 -7.76 2.65
C GLY A 178 -14.69 -6.93 2.29
N PHE A 179 -14.40 -6.73 1.00
CA PHE A 179 -13.37 -5.76 0.59
C PHE A 179 -13.75 -4.32 0.97
N CYS A 180 -15.01 -3.92 0.74
CA CYS A 180 -15.50 -2.60 1.15
C CYS A 180 -15.46 -2.43 2.68
N GLU A 181 -15.80 -3.47 3.44
CA GLU A 181 -15.68 -3.48 4.90
C GLU A 181 -14.23 -3.29 5.37
N ASP A 182 -13.27 -3.99 4.75
CA ASP A 182 -11.85 -3.88 5.10
C ASP A 182 -11.28 -2.49 4.80
N VAL A 183 -11.64 -1.89 3.66
CA VAL A 183 -11.13 -0.59 3.21
C VAL A 183 -11.79 0.59 3.94
N LYS A 184 -13.02 0.40 4.44
CA LYS A 184 -13.88 1.37 5.14
C LYS A 184 -14.33 2.56 4.28
N HIS A 185 -13.42 3.24 3.59
CA HIS A 185 -13.73 4.36 2.70
C HIS A 185 -12.95 4.25 1.39
N LEU A 186 -13.67 4.01 0.29
CA LEU A 186 -13.13 4.07 -1.07
C LEU A 186 -13.92 5.10 -1.89
N PRO A 187 -13.27 6.06 -2.58
CA PRO A 187 -13.98 7.02 -3.42
C PRO A 187 -14.86 6.32 -4.46
N VAL A 188 -16.05 6.87 -4.72
CA VAL A 188 -17.05 6.27 -5.61
C VAL A 188 -16.47 5.99 -7.00
N ALA A 189 -15.81 6.98 -7.62
CA ALA A 189 -15.20 6.81 -8.94
C ALA A 189 -14.14 5.70 -9.00
N VAL A 190 -13.37 5.50 -7.91
CA VAL A 190 -12.39 4.40 -7.84
C VAL A 190 -13.09 3.06 -7.67
N SER A 191 -14.14 3.02 -6.84
CA SER A 191 -14.95 1.81 -6.62
C SER A 191 -15.61 1.34 -7.92
N GLU A 192 -16.19 2.26 -8.69
CA GLU A 192 -16.80 1.97 -9.99
C GLU A 192 -15.78 1.45 -11.00
N ALA A 193 -14.61 2.10 -11.11
CA ALA A 193 -13.54 1.63 -12.00
C ALA A 193 -13.09 0.20 -11.67
N LEU A 194 -12.96 -0.15 -10.37
CA LEU A 194 -12.61 -1.50 -9.95
C LEU A 194 -13.71 -2.53 -10.26
N ARG A 195 -14.98 -2.19 -10.04
CA ARG A 195 -16.12 -3.08 -10.36
C ARG A 195 -16.22 -3.35 -11.85
N LEU A 196 -16.08 -2.30 -12.68
CA LEU A 196 -16.09 -2.46 -14.13
C LEU A 196 -14.89 -3.24 -14.64
N THR A 197 -13.75 -3.17 -13.95
CA THR A 197 -12.60 -4.03 -14.25
C THR A 197 -12.91 -5.50 -13.98
N LEU A 198 -13.61 -5.81 -12.88
CA LEU A 198 -14.05 -7.18 -12.60
C LEU A 198 -15.06 -7.68 -13.65
N ASP A 199 -16.05 -6.87 -14.01
CA ASP A 199 -17.01 -7.19 -15.08
C ASP A 199 -16.32 -7.41 -16.44
N TRP A 200 -15.35 -6.56 -16.78
CA TRP A 200 -14.55 -6.69 -18.00
C TRP A 200 -13.75 -8.01 -18.02
N LEU A 201 -13.23 -8.44 -16.87
CA LEU A 201 -12.57 -9.74 -16.73
C LEU A 201 -13.55 -10.91 -16.87
N GLU A 202 -14.73 -10.82 -16.26
CA GLU A 202 -15.77 -11.85 -16.32
C GLU A 202 -16.28 -12.07 -17.75
N ARG A 203 -16.44 -10.98 -18.52
CA ARG A 203 -16.80 -11.05 -19.94
C ARG A 203 -15.68 -11.57 -20.85
N GLY A 204 -14.45 -11.69 -20.34
CA GLY A 204 -13.29 -12.04 -21.15
C GLY A 204 -12.93 -10.98 -22.20
N ALA A 205 -13.25 -9.72 -21.93
CA ALA A 205 -12.92 -8.62 -22.83
C ALA A 205 -11.40 -8.39 -22.89
N THR A 206 -10.93 -7.87 -24.02
CA THR A 206 -9.48 -7.71 -24.28
C THR A 206 -9.09 -6.28 -24.60
N ASP A 207 -10.04 -5.44 -25.01
CA ASP A 207 -9.76 -4.04 -25.31
C ASP A 207 -9.77 -3.19 -24.02
N PRO A 208 -8.61 -2.63 -23.60
CA PRO A 208 -8.56 -1.78 -22.42
C PRO A 208 -9.24 -0.42 -22.63
N MET A 209 -9.51 0.00 -23.88
CA MET A 209 -10.15 1.28 -24.16
C MET A 209 -11.65 1.29 -23.83
N GLU A 210 -12.30 0.13 -23.71
CA GLU A 210 -13.67 0.02 -23.18
C GLU A 210 -13.82 0.64 -21.78
N LEU A 211 -12.76 0.56 -20.96
CA LEU A 211 -12.73 1.07 -19.59
C LEU A 211 -12.18 2.50 -19.48
N GLU A 212 -11.69 3.08 -20.58
CA GLU A 212 -10.99 4.37 -20.55
C GLU A 212 -11.83 5.51 -19.96
N PRO A 213 -13.12 5.68 -20.28
CA PRO A 213 -13.90 6.79 -19.73
C PRO A 213 -13.93 6.80 -18.20
N MET A 214 -14.11 5.62 -17.60
CA MET A 214 -14.21 5.48 -16.14
C MET A 214 -12.85 5.62 -15.46
N TYR A 215 -11.80 5.09 -16.08
CA TYR A 215 -10.43 5.29 -15.61
C TYR A 215 -10.01 6.75 -15.67
N ARG A 216 -10.41 7.47 -16.73
CA ARG A 216 -10.19 8.90 -16.89
C ARG A 216 -10.91 9.67 -15.79
N ASP A 217 -12.18 9.41 -15.53
CA ASP A 217 -12.96 10.11 -14.50
C ASP A 217 -12.37 9.85 -13.11
N ALA A 218 -12.03 8.60 -12.79
CA ALA A 218 -11.37 8.22 -11.55
C ALA A 218 -9.97 8.83 -11.37
N GLU A 219 -9.24 9.06 -12.47
CA GLU A 219 -7.95 9.76 -12.43
C GLU A 219 -8.13 11.27 -12.27
N GLN A 220 -9.02 11.89 -13.05
CA GLN A 220 -9.31 13.32 -12.99
C GLN A 220 -9.81 13.74 -11.62
N TYR A 221 -10.71 12.97 -11.02
CA TYR A 221 -11.20 13.20 -9.66
C TYR A 221 -10.04 13.29 -8.64
N ARG A 222 -9.04 12.40 -8.74
CA ARG A 222 -7.94 12.33 -7.76
C ARG A 222 -6.76 13.26 -8.06
N LYS A 223 -6.53 13.57 -9.34
CA LYS A 223 -5.29 14.24 -9.79
C LYS A 223 -5.53 15.61 -10.44
N GLY A 224 -6.77 15.95 -10.77
CA GLY A 224 -7.12 17.17 -11.49
C GLY A 224 -6.27 17.35 -12.75
N ARG A 225 -5.56 18.48 -12.84
CA ARG A 225 -4.69 18.83 -13.98
C ARG A 225 -3.52 17.86 -14.23
N ARG A 226 -3.19 17.00 -13.27
CA ARG A 226 -2.14 15.98 -13.41
C ARG A 226 -2.65 14.64 -13.95
N ALA A 227 -3.90 14.58 -14.42
CA ALA A 227 -4.50 13.37 -14.97
C ALA A 227 -4.04 13.13 -16.42
N ARG A 228 -3.38 11.99 -16.67
CA ARG A 228 -2.84 11.62 -17.98
C ARG A 228 -3.89 11.13 -18.96
N LEU A 229 -5.00 10.58 -18.49
CA LEU A 229 -6.08 10.11 -19.36
C LEU A 229 -7.02 11.23 -19.78
N SER A 230 -6.87 12.46 -19.28
CA SER A 230 -7.73 13.57 -19.71
C SER A 230 -7.50 13.92 -21.19
N ASN A 231 -8.53 14.44 -21.84
CA ASN A 231 -8.46 14.90 -23.24
C ASN A 231 -7.96 16.35 -23.37
N THR A 232 -7.26 16.86 -22.35
CA THR A 232 -6.74 18.24 -22.34
C THR A 232 -5.33 18.30 -22.91
N GLN A 233 -4.90 19.47 -23.38
CA GLN A 233 -3.52 19.67 -23.86
C GLN A 233 -2.49 19.34 -22.76
N PHE A 234 -2.77 19.71 -21.50
CA PHE A 234 -1.89 19.36 -20.36
C PHE A 234 -1.66 17.85 -20.23
N ALA A 235 -2.65 17.03 -20.57
CA ALA A 235 -2.50 15.59 -20.52
C ALA A 235 -1.75 15.03 -21.72
N VAL A 236 -1.84 15.65 -22.90
CA VAL A 236 -0.99 15.33 -24.06
C VAL A 236 0.48 15.53 -23.66
N ASP A 237 0.80 16.65 -23.02
CA ASP A 237 2.17 16.94 -22.56
C ASP A 237 2.64 15.91 -21.53
N LEU A 238 1.80 15.59 -20.52
CA LEU A 238 2.11 14.57 -19.49
C LEU A 238 2.21 13.13 -20.03
N ARG A 239 1.52 12.83 -21.13
CA ARG A 239 1.66 11.56 -21.85
C ARG A 239 2.94 11.56 -22.66
N THR A 240 3.36 12.68 -23.26
CA THR A 240 4.63 12.78 -24.00
C THR A 240 5.83 12.49 -23.09
N GLU A 241 5.78 12.91 -21.83
CA GLU A 241 6.80 12.61 -20.81
C GLU A 241 6.81 11.14 -20.33
N TRP A 242 5.80 10.34 -20.67
CA TRP A 242 5.66 8.97 -20.17
C TRP A 242 6.48 7.99 -21.03
N THR A 243 7.54 7.43 -20.46
CA THR A 243 8.45 6.50 -21.14
C THR A 243 8.14 5.05 -20.77
N SER A 244 7.52 4.28 -21.68
CA SER A 244 7.06 2.91 -21.39
C SER A 244 8.16 1.95 -20.93
N ALA A 245 9.41 2.18 -21.34
CA ALA A 245 10.57 1.36 -20.96
C ALA A 245 11.01 1.58 -19.50
N GLU A 246 10.77 2.77 -18.94
CA GLU A 246 11.09 3.11 -17.55
C GLU A 246 9.98 2.68 -16.58
N HIS A 247 8.81 2.35 -17.10
CA HIS A 247 7.67 1.88 -16.33
C HIS A 247 7.65 0.36 -16.23
N PRO A 248 7.91 -0.22 -15.03
CA PRO A 248 7.90 -1.66 -14.87
C PRO A 248 6.50 -2.22 -15.11
N GLN A 249 6.45 -3.47 -15.58
CA GLN A 249 5.19 -4.20 -15.73
C GLN A 249 4.42 -4.23 -14.41
N ALA A 250 3.09 -4.17 -14.49
CA ALA A 250 2.26 -4.11 -13.31
C ALA A 250 2.35 -5.40 -12.46
N GLN A 251 2.68 -5.24 -11.17
CA GLN A 251 2.74 -6.32 -10.16
C GLN A 251 1.79 -6.06 -8.98
N PRO A 252 1.28 -7.07 -8.26
CA PRO A 252 0.38 -6.84 -7.12
C PRO A 252 0.91 -5.82 -6.10
N LEU A 253 0.03 -4.97 -5.58
CA LEU A 253 0.42 -4.00 -4.54
C LEU A 253 0.58 -4.69 -3.19
N HIS A 254 1.81 -4.89 -2.74
CA HIS A 254 2.13 -5.31 -1.39
C HIS A 254 2.84 -4.15 -0.68
N TYR A 255 2.08 -3.20 -0.10
CA TYR A 255 2.62 -1.96 0.47
C TYR A 255 3.89 -2.20 1.31
N ARG A 256 5.05 -1.84 0.75
CA ARG A 256 6.40 -1.90 1.36
C ARG A 256 6.68 -3.16 2.17
N TRP A 257 6.17 -4.31 1.72
CA TRP A 257 6.33 -5.58 2.43
C TRP A 257 7.80 -5.95 2.64
N ASP A 258 8.67 -5.61 1.69
CA ASP A 258 10.12 -5.72 1.79
C ASP A 258 10.68 -5.08 3.08
N ARG A 259 10.15 -3.92 3.47
CA ARG A 259 10.58 -3.21 4.68
C ARG A 259 10.07 -3.88 5.94
N ILE A 260 8.86 -4.43 5.90
CA ILE A 260 8.29 -5.20 7.02
C ILE A 260 9.08 -6.50 7.20
N GLN A 261 9.43 -7.20 6.11
CA GLN A 261 10.26 -8.40 6.17
C GLN A 261 11.64 -8.11 6.75
N MET A 262 12.30 -7.03 6.32
CA MET A 262 13.59 -6.61 6.85
C MET A 262 13.50 -6.35 8.36
N LEU A 263 12.49 -5.61 8.82
CA LEU A 263 12.24 -5.38 10.24
C LEU A 263 12.04 -6.69 11.01
N LEU A 264 11.23 -7.63 10.48
CA LEU A 264 10.95 -8.89 11.14
C LEU A 264 12.17 -9.82 11.17
N ALA A 265 12.99 -9.81 10.12
CA ALA A 265 14.25 -10.55 10.06
C ALA A 265 15.23 -10.09 11.16
N ASP A 266 15.32 -8.78 11.41
CA ASP A 266 16.15 -8.23 12.48
C ASP A 266 15.69 -8.65 13.89
N LEU A 267 14.46 -9.14 14.02
CA LEU A 267 13.83 -9.59 15.27
C LEU A 267 13.81 -11.11 15.44
N VAL A 268 14.35 -11.88 14.49
CA VAL A 268 14.45 -13.34 14.61
C VAL A 268 15.37 -13.70 15.79
N GLY A 269 14.94 -14.67 16.60
CA GLY A 269 15.67 -15.12 17.79
C GLY A 269 15.64 -14.14 18.98
N ALA A 270 14.74 -13.16 18.97
CA ALA A 270 14.50 -12.21 20.06
C ALA A 270 13.52 -12.71 21.13
#